data_AF-A0AAE4MJF8-F1
#
_entry.id   AF-A0AAE4MJF8-F1
#
_cell.length_a   1.000
_cell.length_b   1.000
_cell.length_c   1.000
_cell.angle_alpha   90.00
_cell.angle_beta   90.00
_cell.angle_gamma   90.00
#
_symmetry.space_group_name_H-M   'P 1'
#
loop_
_entity.id
_entity.type
_entity.pdbx_description
1 polymer ?
#
loop_
_entity_poly.entity_id
_entity_poly.type
_entity_poly.pdbx_seq_one_letter_code
_entity_poly.pdbx_strand_id
1 'polypeptide(L)'
;MPNYCSNCGNALPKNAENCPNCGAAAGPTAKKPFMESLKESWDTFISQKEPFAAAIFSVFMSGLGQLYNGEFAKAVCIQVAAIILSVIGIFIWPILVIDLIVWVWSVYDAYKTAEKMRNGQKPAKIPKWSEILVYFLWPFLVIGFIVIIAIIILMIVGIAGFAAFI
;
A
#
# COMPACT_ATOMS: atom_id res chain seq x y z
N MET A 1 -25.90 30.68 3.38
CA MET A 1 -26.01 30.40 1.93
C MET A 1 -25.64 31.69 1.19
N PRO A 2 -24.78 31.67 0.16
CA PRO A 2 -24.43 32.90 -0.55
C PRO A 2 -25.66 33.41 -1.31
N ASN A 3 -26.10 34.63 -1.00
CA ASN A 3 -27.21 35.29 -1.69
C ASN A 3 -26.79 35.87 -3.05
N TYR A 4 -25.52 35.69 -3.45
CA TYR A 4 -24.86 36.33 -4.58
C TYR A 4 -23.86 35.37 -5.25
N CYS A 5 -23.70 35.49 -6.56
CA CYS A 5 -22.85 34.66 -7.40
C CYS A 5 -21.36 34.98 -7.17
N SER A 6 -20.54 33.96 -6.96
CA SER A 6 -19.08 34.11 -6.74
C SER A 6 -18.31 34.53 -8.00
N ASN A 7 -18.87 34.34 -9.20
CA ASN A 7 -18.22 34.72 -10.46
C ASN A 7 -18.53 36.17 -10.88
N CYS A 8 -19.79 36.61 -10.73
CA CYS A 8 -20.23 37.92 -11.26
C CYS A 8 -20.93 38.82 -10.23
N GLY A 9 -21.09 38.40 -8.97
CA GLY A 9 -21.64 39.22 -7.88
C GLY A 9 -23.16 39.39 -7.83
N ASN A 10 -23.91 38.96 -8.85
CA ASN A 10 -25.37 39.13 -8.88
C ASN A 10 -26.13 38.23 -7.91
N ALA A 11 -27.29 38.69 -7.46
CA ALA A 11 -28.16 37.92 -6.56
C ALA A 11 -28.59 36.58 -7.18
N LEU A 12 -28.53 35.51 -6.38
CA LEU A 12 -28.92 34.16 -6.79
C LEU A 12 -30.33 33.80 -6.28
N PRO A 13 -31.20 33.22 -7.12
CA PRO A 13 -32.48 32.68 -6.64
C PRO A 13 -32.25 31.45 -5.74
N LYS A 14 -33.22 31.16 -4.86
CA LYS A 14 -33.08 30.21 -3.74
C LYS A 14 -32.75 28.75 -4.10
N ASN A 15 -32.79 28.37 -5.38
CA ASN A 15 -32.42 27.03 -5.89
C ASN A 15 -31.81 27.11 -7.31
N ALA A 16 -31.00 28.13 -7.57
CA ALA A 16 -30.31 28.24 -8.86
C ALA A 16 -29.34 27.06 -9.03
N GLU A 17 -29.41 26.34 -10.16
CA GLU A 17 -28.33 25.44 -10.58
C GLU A 17 -27.20 26.25 -11.23
N ASN A 18 -27.58 27.22 -12.08
CA ASN A 18 -26.69 28.15 -12.76
C ASN A 18 -27.15 29.59 -12.53
N CYS A 19 -26.20 30.53 -12.47
CA CYS A 19 -26.47 31.95 -12.43
C CYS A 19 -27.13 32.39 -13.74
N PRO A 20 -28.32 33.00 -13.71
CA PRO A 20 -29.04 33.40 -14.92
C PRO A 20 -28.35 34.55 -15.69
N ASN A 21 -27.46 35.31 -15.04
CA ASN A 21 -26.78 36.43 -15.69
C ASN A 21 -25.45 36.07 -16.35
N CYS A 22 -24.61 35.24 -15.70
CA CYS A 22 -23.28 34.90 -16.21
C CYS A 22 -23.12 33.43 -16.60
N GLY A 23 -24.13 32.59 -16.36
CA GLY A 23 -24.10 31.16 -16.67
C GLY A 23 -23.24 30.30 -15.74
N ALA A 24 -22.52 30.90 -14.77
CA ALA A 24 -21.70 30.14 -13.83
C ALA A 24 -22.57 29.25 -12.93
N ALA A 25 -22.15 28.00 -12.71
CA ALA A 25 -22.78 27.12 -11.74
C ALA A 25 -22.79 27.78 -10.36
N ALA A 26 -23.98 28.01 -9.80
CA ALA A 26 -24.12 28.88 -8.64
C ALA A 26 -25.37 28.50 -7.86
N GLY A 27 -25.20 28.03 -6.63
CA GLY A 27 -26.29 27.66 -5.73
C GLY A 27 -26.01 26.33 -5.00
N PRO A 28 -26.85 25.96 -4.01
CA PRO A 28 -26.68 24.75 -3.21
C PRO A 28 -26.91 23.45 -4.00
N THR A 29 -27.55 23.52 -5.17
CA THR A 29 -27.82 22.40 -6.09
C THR A 29 -26.93 22.40 -7.33
N ALA A 30 -25.94 23.30 -7.40
CA ALA A 30 -25.00 23.33 -8.51
C ALA A 30 -24.32 21.96 -8.65
N LYS A 31 -24.56 21.28 -9.77
CA LYS A 31 -23.88 20.00 -10.07
C LYS A 31 -22.38 20.27 -10.13
N LYS A 32 -21.60 19.46 -9.40
CA LYS A 32 -20.14 19.51 -9.50
C LYS A 32 -19.71 19.37 -10.97
N PRO A 33 -18.64 20.05 -11.41
CA PRO A 33 -18.06 19.82 -12.73
C PRO A 33 -17.89 18.32 -12.98
N PHE A 34 -18.16 17.85 -14.20
CA PHE A 34 -18.11 16.42 -14.55
C PHE A 34 -16.80 15.74 -14.11
N MET A 35 -15.66 16.43 -14.24
CA MET A 35 -14.36 15.89 -13.80
C MET A 35 -14.29 15.67 -12.28
N GLU A 36 -14.89 16.56 -11.49
CA GLU A 36 -14.90 16.47 -10.03
C GLU A 36 -15.84 15.36 -9.55
N SER A 37 -17.00 15.18 -10.20
CA SER A 37 -17.91 14.07 -9.89
C SER A 37 -17.32 12.70 -10.25
N LEU A 38 -16.57 12.61 -11.35
CA LEU A 38 -15.81 11.41 -11.70
C LEU A 38 -14.75 11.07 -10.63
N LYS A 39 -14.00 12.08 -10.16
CA LYS A 39 -12.98 11.89 -9.13
C LYS A 39 -13.59 11.39 -7.82
N GLU A 40 -14.69 12.00 -7.38
CA GLU A 40 -15.40 11.58 -6.16
C GLU A 40 -15.95 10.15 -6.27
N SER A 41 -16.47 9.77 -7.45
CA SER A 41 -16.89 8.39 -7.72
C SER A 41 -15.72 7.40 -7.64
N TRP A 42 -14.57 7.77 -8.19
CA TRP A 42 -13.35 6.96 -8.16
C TRP A 42 -12.77 6.83 -6.74
N ASP A 43 -12.70 7.92 -5.99
CA ASP A 43 -12.26 7.93 -4.59
C ASP A 43 -13.20 7.07 -3.71
N THR A 44 -14.51 7.13 -3.96
CA THR A 44 -15.50 6.28 -3.29
C THR A 44 -15.27 4.80 -3.61
N PHE A 45 -15.08 4.46 -4.89
CA PHE A 45 -14.78 3.09 -5.31
C PHE A 45 -13.52 2.54 -4.63
N ILE A 46 -12.47 3.34 -4.47
CA ILE A 46 -11.22 2.92 -3.82
C ILE A 46 -11.34 2.82 -2.31
N SER A 47 -12.17 3.67 -1.70
CA SER A 47 -12.42 3.61 -0.26
C SER A 47 -13.13 2.32 0.16
N GLN A 48 -13.87 1.68 -0.75
CA GLN A 48 -14.54 0.40 -0.53
C GLN A 48 -13.58 -0.81 -0.65
N LYS A 49 -12.47 -0.78 0.08
CA LYS A 49 -11.57 -1.93 0.23
C LYS A 49 -12.26 -3.03 1.04
N GLU A 50 -12.13 -4.28 0.59
CA GLU A 50 -12.65 -5.44 1.32
C GLU A 50 -11.65 -5.90 2.40
N PRO A 51 -11.98 -5.85 3.70
CA PRO A 51 -11.04 -6.20 4.77
C PRO A 51 -10.53 -7.64 4.71
N PHE A 52 -11.39 -8.57 4.30
CA PHE A 52 -11.02 -9.96 4.11
C PHE A 52 -10.04 -10.16 2.96
N ALA A 53 -10.16 -9.39 1.87
CA ALA A 53 -9.18 -9.44 0.78
C ALA A 53 -7.80 -8.99 1.26
N ALA A 54 -7.74 -7.90 2.05
CA ALA A 54 -6.49 -7.43 2.64
C ALA A 54 -5.84 -8.48 3.56
N ALA A 55 -6.66 -9.17 4.38
CA ALA A 55 -6.20 -10.25 5.24
C ALA A 55 -5.63 -11.42 4.43
N ILE A 56 -6.36 -11.90 3.42
CA ILE A 56 -5.93 -13.02 2.55
C ILE A 56 -4.63 -12.68 1.84
N PHE A 57 -4.48 -11.46 1.34
CA PHE A 57 -3.21 -11.04 0.74
C PHE A 57 -2.07 -11.11 1.76
N SER A 58 -2.26 -10.64 2.99
CA SER A 58 -1.22 -10.75 4.02
C SER A 58 -0.93 -12.20 4.46
N VAL A 59 -1.88 -13.12 4.32
CA VAL A 59 -1.67 -14.56 4.58
C VAL A 59 -0.73 -15.16 3.54
N PHE A 60 -0.93 -14.83 2.26
CA PHE A 60 -0.05 -15.31 1.18
C PHE A 60 1.38 -14.78 1.30
N MET A 61 1.53 -13.52 1.70
CA MET A 61 2.85 -12.91 1.87
C MET A 61 2.79 -11.77 2.89
N SER A 62 3.68 -11.80 3.88
CA SER A 62 3.78 -10.74 4.91
C SER A 62 3.99 -9.37 4.26
N GLY A 63 3.14 -8.40 4.60
CA GLY A 63 3.15 -7.06 4.01
C GLY A 63 2.29 -6.87 2.76
N LEU A 64 1.78 -7.93 2.12
CA LEU A 64 1.01 -7.80 0.87
C LEU A 64 -0.38 -7.19 1.10
N GLY A 65 -1.00 -7.46 2.26
CA GLY A 65 -2.24 -6.79 2.66
C GLY A 65 -2.05 -5.28 2.89
N GLN A 66 -0.90 -4.87 3.43
CA GLN A 66 -0.52 -3.47 3.59
C GLN A 66 -0.26 -2.82 2.22
N LEU A 67 0.32 -3.55 1.27
CA LEU A 67 0.48 -3.09 -0.11
C LEU A 67 -0.91 -2.88 -0.77
N TYR A 68 -1.84 -3.80 -0.59
CA TYR A 68 -3.24 -3.67 -1.05
C TYR A 68 -3.95 -2.43 -0.46
N ASN A 69 -3.65 -2.11 0.79
CA ASN A 69 -4.13 -0.90 1.47
C ASN A 69 -3.42 0.39 1.00
N GLY A 70 -2.40 0.29 0.14
CA GLY A 70 -1.61 1.42 -0.33
C GLY A 70 -0.60 1.95 0.70
N GLU A 71 -0.22 1.12 1.67
CA GLU A 71 0.81 1.42 2.68
C GLU A 71 2.16 0.79 2.32
N PHE A 72 2.76 1.22 1.19
CA PHE A 72 3.99 0.63 0.66
C PHE A 72 5.15 0.56 1.67
N ALA A 73 5.41 1.64 2.41
CA ALA A 73 6.48 1.66 3.40
C ALA A 73 6.28 0.58 4.48
N LYS A 74 5.05 0.42 4.98
CA LYS A 74 4.74 -0.63 5.96
C LYS A 74 4.84 -2.02 5.34
N ALA A 75 4.36 -2.21 4.12
CA ALA A 75 4.45 -3.47 3.40
C ALA A 75 5.90 -3.96 3.32
N VAL A 76 6.82 -3.09 2.92
CA VAL A 76 8.25 -3.41 2.84
C VAL A 76 8.85 -3.66 4.21
N CYS A 77 8.56 -2.81 5.22
CA CYS A 77 9.09 -3.02 6.58
C CYS A 77 8.67 -4.37 7.18
N ILE A 78 7.39 -4.74 7.04
CA ILE A 78 6.87 -6.02 7.52
C ILE A 78 7.51 -7.19 6.77
N GLN A 79 7.68 -7.07 5.45
CA GLN A 79 8.30 -8.11 4.63
C GLN A 79 9.78 -8.31 4.97
N VAL A 80 10.54 -7.22 5.16
CA VAL A 80 11.94 -7.27 5.61
C VAL A 80 12.03 -7.92 6.99
N ALA A 81 11.17 -7.51 7.93
CA ALA A 81 11.15 -8.10 9.27
C ALA A 81 10.86 -9.60 9.23
N ALA A 82 9.86 -10.03 8.44
CA ALA A 82 9.55 -11.44 8.23
C ALA A 82 10.74 -12.20 7.64
N ILE A 83 11.36 -11.69 6.56
CA ILE A 83 12.54 -12.34 5.94
C ILE A 83 13.69 -12.50 6.95
N ILE A 84 14.01 -11.45 7.71
CA ILE A 84 15.08 -11.51 8.72
C ILE A 84 14.75 -12.54 9.80
N LEU A 85 13.52 -12.52 10.34
CA LEU A 85 13.09 -13.46 11.37
C LEU A 85 13.10 -14.91 10.85
N SER A 86 12.63 -15.15 9.63
CA SER A 86 12.69 -16.47 9.00
C SER A 86 14.13 -16.94 8.82
N VAL A 87 15.04 -16.10 8.32
CA VAL A 87 16.46 -16.45 8.12
C VAL A 87 17.15 -16.78 9.44
N ILE A 88 16.97 -15.95 10.47
CA ILE A 88 17.55 -16.21 11.79
C ILE A 88 16.89 -17.45 12.42
N GLY A 89 15.59 -17.63 12.24
CA GLY A 89 14.81 -18.75 12.77
C GLY A 89 15.26 -20.11 12.25
N ILE A 90 15.87 -20.18 11.05
CA ILE A 90 16.51 -21.40 10.53
C ILE A 90 17.65 -21.87 11.46
N PHE A 91 18.39 -20.94 12.07
CA PHE A 91 19.51 -21.25 12.97
C PHE A 91 19.10 -21.27 14.44
N ILE A 92 18.06 -20.51 14.80
CA ILE A 92 17.58 -20.34 16.17
C ILE A 92 16.09 -20.64 16.20
N TRP A 93 15.74 -21.92 16.37
CA TRP A 93 14.37 -22.42 16.26
C TRP A 93 13.30 -21.63 17.05
N PRO A 94 13.55 -21.16 18.29
CA PRO A 94 12.57 -20.35 19.02
C PRO A 94 12.14 -19.05 18.31
N ILE A 95 12.96 -18.51 17.40
CA ILE A 95 12.64 -17.29 16.65
C ILE A 95 11.52 -17.52 15.63
N LEU A 96 11.30 -18.76 15.17
CA LEU A 96 10.17 -19.09 14.28
C LEU A 96 8.81 -18.86 14.95
N VAL A 97 8.72 -18.97 16.28
CA VAL A 97 7.50 -18.63 17.03
C VAL A 97 7.25 -17.12 16.97
N ILE A 98 8.30 -16.31 17.06
CA ILE A 98 8.21 -14.85 16.92
C ILE A 98 7.81 -14.48 15.50
N ASP A 99 8.39 -15.14 14.49
CA ASP A 99 8.03 -14.96 13.08
C ASP A 99 6.53 -15.25 12.85
N LEU A 100 6.03 -16.36 13.39
CA LEU A 100 4.60 -16.69 13.32
C LEU A 100 3.72 -15.62 13.98
N ILE A 101 4.13 -15.07 15.13
CA ILE A 101 3.41 -13.98 15.80
C ILE A 101 3.38 -12.72 14.93
N VAL A 102 4.51 -12.36 14.31
CA VAL A 102 4.60 -11.20 13.40
C VAL A 102 3.75 -11.42 12.16
N TRP A 103 3.70 -12.63 11.62
CA TRP A 103 2.85 -12.99 10.49
C TRP A 103 1.36 -12.85 10.82
N VAL A 104 0.90 -13.41 11.95
CA VAL A 104 -0.50 -13.24 12.40
C VAL A 104 -0.82 -11.76 12.65
N TRP A 105 0.11 -11.03 13.26
CA TRP A 105 -0.05 -9.59 13.49
C TRP A 105 -0.16 -8.80 12.17
N SER A 106 0.63 -9.14 11.15
CA SER A 106 0.54 -8.55 9.81
C SER A 106 -0.85 -8.75 9.20
N VAL A 107 -1.42 -9.95 9.34
CA VAL A 107 -2.77 -10.26 8.85
C VAL A 107 -3.82 -9.40 9.55
N TYR A 108 -3.72 -9.31 10.88
CA TYR A 108 -4.61 -8.47 11.68
C TYR A 108 -4.50 -6.98 11.33
N ASP A 109 -3.28 -6.46 11.17
CA ASP A 109 -3.03 -5.06 10.80
C ASP A 109 -3.58 -4.74 9.39
N ALA A 110 -3.42 -5.65 8.43
CA ALA A 110 -3.96 -5.50 7.08
C ALA A 110 -5.50 -5.45 7.10
N TYR A 111 -6.14 -6.38 7.82
CA TYR A 111 -7.59 -6.43 7.99
C TYR A 111 -8.11 -5.14 8.63
N LYS A 112 -7.56 -4.75 9.79
CA LYS A 112 -8.04 -3.58 10.53
C LYS A 112 -7.80 -2.28 9.79
N THR A 113 -6.70 -2.18 9.04
CA THR A 113 -6.45 -1.01 8.22
C THR A 113 -7.47 -0.88 7.08
N ALA A 114 -7.81 -1.98 6.40
CA ALA A 114 -8.83 -1.99 5.37
C ALA A 114 -10.24 -1.69 5.93
N GLU A 115 -10.57 -2.21 7.12
CA GLU A 115 -11.82 -1.91 7.83
C GLU A 115 -11.94 -0.41 8.16
N LYS A 116 -10.85 0.20 8.63
CA LYS A 116 -10.78 1.66 8.85
C LYS A 116 -10.98 2.45 7.56
N MET A 117 -10.43 1.99 6.44
CA MET A 117 -10.60 2.62 5.14
C MET A 117 -12.05 2.54 4.65
N ARG A 118 -12.67 1.37 4.75
CA ARG A 118 -14.08 1.15 4.42
C ARG A 118 -15.03 2.01 5.25
N ASN A 119 -14.71 2.21 6.53
CA ASN A 119 -15.50 3.05 7.43
C ASN A 119 -15.19 4.56 7.30
N GLY A 120 -14.39 4.97 6.31
CA GLY A 120 -14.04 6.38 6.08
C GLY A 120 -13.11 6.99 7.12
N GLN A 121 -12.54 6.20 8.03
CA GLN A 121 -11.63 6.66 9.08
C GLN A 121 -10.21 6.91 8.55
N LYS A 122 -9.88 6.34 7.39
CA LYS A 122 -8.56 6.45 6.77
C LYS A 122 -8.68 6.51 5.25
N PRO A 123 -7.98 7.41 4.55
CA PRO A 123 -8.04 7.45 3.09
C PRO A 123 -7.34 6.22 2.51
N ALA A 124 -8.06 5.48 1.67
CA ALA A 124 -7.49 4.40 0.87
C ALA A 124 -6.62 4.99 -0.26
N LYS A 125 -5.51 4.31 -0.56
CA LYS A 125 -4.62 4.67 -1.67
C LYS A 125 -4.47 3.48 -2.60
N ILE A 126 -4.27 3.76 -3.89
CA ILE A 126 -3.86 2.72 -4.84
C ILE A 126 -2.33 2.66 -4.86
N PRO A 127 -1.72 1.49 -4.62
CA PRO A 127 -0.28 1.34 -4.78
C PRO A 127 0.11 1.57 -6.24
N LYS A 128 1.23 2.26 -6.46
CA LYS A 128 1.73 2.46 -7.82
C LYS A 128 2.25 1.15 -8.40
N TRP A 129 2.21 1.00 -9.73
CA TRP A 129 2.82 -0.15 -10.40
C TRP A 129 4.29 -0.36 -10.03
N SER A 130 5.05 0.73 -9.87
CA SER A 130 6.44 0.67 -9.42
C SER A 130 6.58 0.10 -8.01
N GLU A 131 5.66 0.42 -7.09
CA GLU A 131 5.68 -0.08 -5.71
C GLU A 131 5.38 -1.58 -5.67
N ILE A 132 4.40 -2.03 -6.48
CA ILE A 132 4.08 -3.45 -6.65
C ILE A 132 5.30 -4.19 -7.23
N LEU A 133 5.87 -3.68 -8.32
CA LEU A 133 7.05 -4.29 -8.96
C LEU A 133 8.22 -4.37 -7.99
N VAL A 134 8.54 -3.27 -7.29
CA VAL A 134 9.61 -3.27 -6.29
C VAL A 134 9.33 -4.33 -5.24
N TYR A 135 8.15 -4.32 -4.61
CA TYR A 135 7.75 -5.26 -3.54
C TYR A 135 8.00 -6.73 -3.91
N PHE A 136 7.72 -7.13 -5.15
CA PHE A 136 7.96 -8.49 -5.62
C PHE A 136 9.38 -8.76 -6.10
N LEU A 137 10.07 -7.79 -6.71
CA LEU A 137 11.38 -8.01 -7.32
C LEU A 137 12.54 -7.89 -6.33
N TRP A 138 12.43 -7.00 -5.35
CA TRP A 138 13.54 -6.74 -4.41
C TRP A 138 13.98 -7.98 -3.62
N PRO A 139 13.09 -8.89 -3.16
CA PRO A 139 13.54 -10.08 -2.42
C PRO A 139 14.37 -11.01 -3.32
N PHE A 140 14.00 -11.18 -4.58
CA PHE A 140 14.77 -11.99 -5.53
C PHE A 140 16.13 -11.37 -5.84
N LEU A 141 16.21 -10.05 -5.98
CA LEU A 141 17.48 -9.35 -6.19
C LEU A 141 18.41 -9.50 -4.98
N VAL A 142 17.88 -9.36 -3.77
CA VAL A 142 18.66 -9.52 -2.52
C VAL A 142 19.11 -10.97 -2.34
N ILE A 143 18.21 -11.94 -2.52
CA ILE A 143 18.54 -13.37 -2.42
C ILE A 143 19.59 -13.74 -3.48
N GLY A 144 19.41 -13.30 -4.73
CA GLY A 144 20.37 -13.53 -5.81
C GLY A 144 21.75 -12.98 -5.47
N PHE A 145 21.81 -11.74 -4.94
CA PHE A 145 23.07 -11.13 -4.51
C PHE A 145 23.75 -11.92 -3.37
N ILE A 146 22.97 -12.36 -2.37
CA ILE A 146 23.48 -13.19 -1.26
C ILE A 146 24.03 -14.52 -1.77
N VAL A 147 23.32 -15.19 -2.68
CA VAL A 147 23.77 -16.46 -3.28
C VAL A 147 25.04 -16.28 -4.08
N ILE A 148 25.14 -15.21 -4.89
CA ILE A 148 26.36 -14.89 -5.65
C ILE A 148 27.55 -14.67 -4.71
N ILE A 149 27.36 -13.90 -3.63
CA ILE A 149 28.40 -13.69 -2.62
C ILE A 149 28.83 -15.02 -1.97
N ALA A 150 27.87 -15.85 -1.59
CA ALA A 150 28.15 -17.15 -0.98
C ALA A 150 28.98 -18.05 -1.92
N ILE A 151 28.66 -18.08 -3.22
CA ILE A 151 29.43 -18.84 -4.24
C ILE A 151 30.86 -18.32 -4.34
N ILE A 152 31.06 -17.00 -4.40
CA ILE A 152 32.39 -16.39 -4.46
C ILE A 152 33.22 -16.75 -3.22
N ILE A 153 32.62 -16.67 -2.03
CA ILE A 153 33.28 -17.06 -0.77
C ILE A 153 33.70 -18.54 -0.81
N LEU A 154 32.80 -19.43 -1.24
CA LEU A 154 33.10 -20.86 -1.36
C LEU A 154 34.23 -21.15 -2.35
N MET A 155 34.29 -20.43 -3.47
CA MET A 155 35.40 -20.55 -4.42
C MET A 155 36.74 -20.11 -3.79
N ILE A 156 36.77 -18.98 -3.08
CA ILE A 156 37.97 -18.47 -2.42
C ILE A 156 38.46 -19.47 -1.35
N VAL A 157 37.55 -19.96 -0.50
CA VAL A 157 37.86 -20.95 0.53
C VAL A 157 38.34 -22.26 -0.09
N GLY A 158 37.71 -22.71 -1.18
CA GLY A 158 38.12 -23.91 -1.91
C GLY A 158 39.53 -23.79 -2.48
N ILE A 159 39.87 -22.65 -3.09
CA ILE A 159 41.22 -22.37 -3.61
C ILE A 159 42.25 -22.31 -2.47
N ALA A 160 41.94 -21.61 -1.37
CA ALA A 160 42.84 -21.50 -0.22
C ALA A 160 43.07 -22.86 0.46
N GLY A 161 42.00 -23.66 0.59
CA GLY A 161 42.09 -25.03 1.09
C GLY A 161 42.98 -25.89 0.21
N PHE A 162 42.76 -25.87 -1.11
CA PHE A 162 43.58 -26.62 -2.07
C PHE A 162 45.06 -26.22 -2.02
N ALA A 163 45.36 -24.92 -1.92
CA ALA A 163 46.73 -24.41 -1.81
C ALA A 163 47.43 -24.83 -0.51
N ALA A 164 46.69 -25.15 0.56
CA ALA A 164 47.28 -25.64 1.81
C ALA A 164 47.66 -27.13 1.78
N PHE A 165 47.25 -27.88 0.74
CA PHE A 165 47.54 -29.31 0.57
C PHE A 165 48.67 -29.60 -0.44
N ILE A 166 49.14 -28.59 -1.18
CA ILE A 166 50.30 -28.66 -2.10
C ILE A 166 51.52 -28.08 -1.40
#